data_AF-A0A1A8J9P9-F1
#
_entry.id   AF-A0A1A8J9P9-F1
#
_cell.length_a   1.000
_cell.length_b   1.000
_cell.length_c   1.000
_cell.angle_alpha   90.00
_cell.angle_beta   90.00
_cell.angle_gamma   90.00
#
_symmetry.space_group_name_H-M   'P 1'
#
loop_
_entity.id
_entity.type
_entity.pdbx_description
1 polymer ?
#
loop_
_entity_poly.entity_id
_entity_poly.type
_entity_poly.pdbx_seq_one_letter_code
_entity_poly.pdbx_strand_id
1 'polypeptide(L)'
;MATFDLRAFVEAPSRRLLERCRKADLQEVAAHFDLVVPKSLPKDALRKFVVDYLEAQEILPPPSETGSRPSSPPVAPEKKVKP
;
A
#
# COMPACT_ATOMS: atom_id res chain seq x y z
N MET A 1 -2.00 20.11 15.49
CA MET A 1 -1.30 18.84 15.20
C MET A 1 -1.92 18.27 13.94
N ALA A 2 -1.16 17.98 12.89
CA ALA A 2 -1.71 17.35 11.69
C ALA A 2 -2.12 15.90 12.04
N THR A 3 -3.41 15.62 11.99
CA THR A 3 -3.96 14.28 12.06
C THR A 3 -3.59 13.53 10.79
N PHE A 4 -3.17 12.27 10.92
CA PHE A 4 -3.05 11.40 9.76
C PHE A 4 -4.42 11.22 9.12
N ASP A 5 -4.50 11.37 7.80
CA ASP A 5 -5.74 11.17 7.05
C ASP A 5 -5.65 9.83 6.32
N LEU A 6 -6.35 8.83 6.87
CA LEU A 6 -6.41 7.50 6.29
C LEU A 6 -7.03 7.51 4.89
N ARG A 7 -8.03 8.36 4.62
CA ARG A 7 -8.65 8.42 3.28
C ARG A 7 -7.66 8.93 2.25
N ALA A 8 -6.98 10.04 2.58
CA ALA A 8 -5.95 10.60 1.70
C ALA A 8 -4.80 9.60 1.47
N PHE A 9 -4.46 8.79 2.48
CA PHE A 9 -3.48 7.72 2.33
C PHE A 9 -3.98 6.59 1.41
N VAL A 10 -5.23 6.16 1.51
CA VAL A 10 -5.78 5.11 0.63
C VAL A 10 -5.89 5.59 -0.81
N GLU A 11 -6.21 6.87 -1.03
CA GLU A 11 -6.22 7.49 -2.37
C GLU A 11 -4.81 7.67 -2.94
N ALA A 12 -3.84 8.03 -2.10
CA ALA A 12 -2.44 8.26 -2.48
C ALA A 12 -1.48 7.54 -1.51
N PRO A 13 -1.34 6.20 -1.62
CA PRO A 13 -0.54 5.42 -0.70
C PRO A 13 0.93 5.78 -0.83
N SER A 14 1.53 6.20 0.29
CA SER A 14 2.91 6.67 0.31
C SER A 14 3.70 6.08 1.47
N ARG A 15 4.81 5.41 1.13
CA ARG A 15 5.72 4.85 2.12
C ARG A 15 6.21 5.91 3.10
N ARG A 16 6.57 7.10 2.59
CA ARG A 16 7.02 8.26 3.39
C ARG A 16 5.99 8.74 4.40
N LEU A 17 4.70 8.63 4.09
CA LEU A 17 3.63 8.96 5.04
C LEU A 17 3.68 8.00 6.24
N LEU A 18 3.72 6.69 5.99
CA LEU A 18 3.81 5.67 7.04
C LEU A 18 5.06 5.81 7.91
N GLU A 19 6.17 6.32 7.35
CA GLU A 19 7.39 6.58 8.13
C GLU A 19 7.21 7.64 9.22
N ARG A 20 6.34 8.62 8.96
CA ARG A 20 6.09 9.79 9.83
C ARG A 20 4.86 9.61 10.72
N CYS A 21 4.08 8.56 10.48
CA CYS A 21 2.88 8.22 11.23
C CYS A 21 3.17 7.76 12.66
N ARG A 22 2.20 7.97 13.55
CA ARG A 22 2.22 7.45 14.91
C ARG A 22 1.85 5.96 14.90
N LYS A 23 2.11 5.29 16.03
CA LYS A 23 1.73 3.88 16.20
C LYS A 23 0.23 3.66 16.02
N ALA A 24 -0.60 4.58 16.53
CA ALA A 24 -2.06 4.52 16.40
C ALA A 24 -2.49 4.59 14.91
N ASP A 25 -1.93 5.54 14.15
CA ASP A 25 -2.20 5.68 12.72
C ASP A 25 -1.82 4.39 11.95
N LEU A 26 -0.67 3.79 12.26
CA LEU A 26 -0.26 2.51 11.66
C LEU A 26 -1.22 1.35 12.00
N GLN A 27 -1.80 1.34 13.21
CA GLN A 27 -2.81 0.35 13.59
C GLN A 27 -4.12 0.59 12.86
N GLU A 28 -4.50 1.85 12.65
CA GLU A 28 -5.71 2.22 11.91
C GLU A 28 -5.59 1.83 10.43
N VAL A 29 -4.44 2.07 9.80
CA VAL A 29 -4.12 1.58 8.46
C VAL A 29 -4.23 0.06 8.43
N ALA A 30 -3.61 -0.64 9.38
CA ALA A 30 -3.67 -2.10 9.41
C ALA A 30 -5.13 -2.61 9.54
N ALA A 31 -5.92 -2.01 10.43
CA ALA A 31 -7.32 -2.35 10.60
C ALA A 31 -8.15 -2.07 9.33
N HIS A 32 -7.82 -1.01 8.59
CA HIS A 32 -8.51 -0.67 7.34
C HIS A 32 -8.32 -1.71 6.24
N PHE A 33 -7.14 -2.33 6.18
CA PHE A 33 -6.81 -3.37 5.21
C PHE A 33 -7.01 -4.79 5.77
N ASP A 34 -7.78 -4.94 6.86
CA ASP A 34 -8.02 -6.22 7.54
C ASP A 34 -6.72 -6.98 7.90
N LEU A 35 -5.63 -6.24 8.13
CA LEU A 35 -4.34 -6.78 8.51
C LEU A 35 -4.33 -7.13 10.00
N VAL A 36 -4.16 -8.41 10.30
CA VAL A 36 -4.06 -8.90 11.67
C VAL A 36 -2.68 -8.55 12.26
N VAL A 37 -2.65 -7.49 13.06
CA VAL A 37 -1.44 -7.04 13.74
C VAL A 37 -1.31 -7.68 15.13
N PRO A 38 -0.15 -8.29 15.46
CA PRO A 38 0.14 -8.72 16.82
C PRO A 38 -0.01 -7.59 17.86
N LYS A 39 -0.72 -7.87 18.96
CA LYS A 39 -1.05 -6.87 20.00
C LYS A 39 0.15 -6.14 20.61
N SER A 40 1.34 -6.75 20.58
CA SER A 40 2.55 -6.20 21.21
C SER A 40 3.72 -6.07 20.23
N LEU A 41 3.51 -5.36 19.11
CA LEU A 41 4.61 -4.94 18.24
C LEU A 41 5.17 -3.57 18.66
N PRO A 42 6.51 -3.40 18.67
CA PRO A 42 7.13 -2.08 18.74
C PRO A 42 6.80 -1.29 17.46
N LYS A 43 6.89 0.05 17.55
CA LYS A 43 6.50 0.96 16.46
C LYS A 43 7.21 0.62 15.14
N ASP A 44 8.51 0.39 15.18
CA ASP A 44 9.31 0.12 13.98
C ASP A 44 8.97 -1.22 13.34
N ALA A 45 8.69 -2.24 14.15
CA ALA A 45 8.25 -3.54 13.65
C ALA A 45 6.83 -3.48 13.08
N LEU A 46 5.91 -2.75 13.74
CA LEU A 46 4.57 -2.49 13.22
C LEU A 46 4.64 -1.78 11.86
N ARG A 47 5.47 -0.75 11.76
CA ARG A 47 5.65 0.00 10.51
C ARG A 47 6.15 -0.92 9.40
N LYS A 48 7.18 -1.72 9.67
CA LYS A 48 7.70 -2.68 8.68
C LYS A 48 6.61 -3.66 8.25
N PHE A 49 5.88 -4.23 9.21
CA PHE A 49 4.79 -5.17 8.94
C PHE A 49 3.69 -4.59 8.06
N VAL A 50 3.24 -3.36 8.35
CA VAL A 50 2.24 -2.66 7.54
C VAL A 50 2.78 -2.37 6.14
N VAL A 51 4.02 -1.89 6.03
CA VAL A 51 4.63 -1.58 4.72
C VAL A 51 4.80 -2.83 3.87
N ASP A 52 5.38 -3.91 4.41
CA ASP A 52 5.56 -5.19 3.71
C ASP A 52 4.21 -5.74 3.22
N TYR A 53 3.16 -5.67 4.04
CA TYR A 53 1.83 -6.11 3.65
C TYR A 53 1.25 -5.27 2.50
N LEU A 54 1.33 -3.94 2.60
CA LEU A 54 0.82 -3.06 1.55
C LEU A 54 1.63 -3.14 0.26
N GLU A 55 2.93 -3.40 0.33
CA GLU A 55 3.76 -3.72 -0.84
C GLU A 55 3.34 -5.05 -1.47
N ALA A 56 3.08 -6.09 -0.66
CA ALA A 56 2.63 -7.40 -1.14
C ALA A 56 1.21 -7.39 -1.76
N GLN A 57 0.37 -6.44 -1.35
CA GLN A 57 -0.96 -6.21 -1.93
C GLN A 57 -0.94 -5.24 -3.13
N GLU A 58 0.25 -4.81 -3.58
CA GLU A 58 0.42 -3.81 -4.65
C GLU A 58 -0.28 -2.46 -4.37
N ILE A 59 -0.58 -2.17 -3.10
CA ILE A 59 -1.19 -0.91 -2.65
C ILE A 59 -0.13 0.17 -2.56
N LEU A 60 1.02 -0.14 -1.94
CA LEU A 60 2.16 0.78 -1.95
C LEU A 60 2.90 0.65 -3.28
N PRO A 61 3.27 1.78 -3.91
CA PRO A 61 4.17 1.72 -5.06
C PRO A 61 5.47 1.05 -4.63
N PRO A 62 6.07 0.19 -5.49
CA PRO A 62 7.35 -0.41 -5.20
C PRO A 62 8.38 0.70 -4.91
N PRO A 63 9.35 0.45 -4.02
CA PRO A 63 10.44 1.39 -3.78
C PRO A 63 11.07 1.67 -5.14
N SER A 64 10.87 2.88 -5.64
CA SER A 64 11.06 3.21 -7.05
C SER A 64 12.33 2.59 -7.61
N GLU A 65 12.20 1.50 -8.37
CA GLU A 65 13.01 1.37 -9.56
C GLU A 65 12.48 2.45 -10.47
N THR A 66 13.29 3.47 -10.68
CA THR A 66 13.05 4.53 -11.65
C THR A 66 12.57 3.94 -12.97
N GLY A 67 11.27 4.03 -13.21
CA GLY A 67 10.63 3.75 -14.49
C GLY A 67 10.15 2.32 -14.65
N SER A 68 8.84 2.10 -14.50
CA SER A 68 8.03 1.69 -15.64
C SER A 68 6.54 1.87 -15.38
N ARG A 69 5.90 2.32 -16.46
CA ARG A 69 4.51 2.68 -16.74
C ARG A 69 3.40 1.81 -16.13
N PRO A 70 2.13 2.30 -16.17
CA PRO A 70 1.01 1.66 -15.50
C PRO A 70 0.69 0.31 -16.15
N SER A 71 0.35 -0.66 -15.31
CA SER A 71 -0.24 -1.93 -15.73
C SER A 71 -1.68 -1.67 -16.15
N SER A 72 -1.87 -1.29 -17.42
CA SER A 72 -3.17 -1.39 -18.08
C SER A 72 -3.58 -2.87 -18.13
N PRO A 73 -4.87 -3.22 -17.99
CA PRO A 73 -5.31 -4.60 -18.00
C PRO A 73 -4.99 -5.24 -19.36
N PRO A 74 -4.78 -6.58 -19.42
CA PRO A 74 -4.58 -7.27 -20.68
C PRO A 74 -5.91 -7.24 -21.44
N VAL A 75 -6.04 -6.35 -22.43
CA VAL A 75 -7.16 -6.41 -23.38
C VAL A 75 -6.90 -7.63 -24.27
N ALA A 76 -7.59 -8.71 -23.92
CA ALA A 76 -8.10 -9.85 -24.69
C ALA A 76 -7.37 -10.34 -25.97
N PRO A 77 -7.31 -11.68 -26.18
CA PRO A 77 -6.64 -12.27 -27.33
C PRO A 77 -7.42 -11.96 -28.62
N GLU A 78 -6.76 -11.30 -29.59
CA GLU A 78 -7.31 -11.17 -30.94
C GLU A 78 -7.43 -12.56 -31.58
N LYS A 79 -8.65 -13.09 -31.59
CA LYS A 79 -9.02 -14.19 -32.47
C LYS A 79 -9.01 -13.70 -33.91
N LYS A 80 -8.26 -14.43 -34.75
CA LYS A 80 -8.46 -14.63 -36.20
C LYS A 80 -9.88 -14.29 -36.69
N VAL A 81 -10.01 -13.65 -37.87
CA VAL A 81 -10.65 -14.17 -39.10
C VAL A 81 -10.69 -13.08 -40.22
N LYS A 82 -9.94 -13.34 -41.31
CA LYS A 82 -10.21 -13.19 -42.78
C LYS A 82 -10.99 -11.98 -43.37
N PRO A 83 -10.73 -11.62 -44.64
CA PRO A 83 -11.33 -12.31 -45.80
C PRO A 83 -10.39 -13.18 -46.64
#